data_AF-A0A554JNU0-F1
#
_entry.id   AF-A0A554JNU0-F1
#
_cell.length_a   1.000
_cell.length_b   1.000
_cell.length_c   1.000
_cell.angle_alpha   90.00
_cell.angle_beta   90.00
_cell.angle_gamma   90.00
#
_symmetry.space_group_name_H-M   'P 1'
#
loop_
_entity.id
_entity.type
_entity.pdbx_description
1 polymer ?
#
loop_
_entity_poly.entity_id
_entity_poly.type
_entity_poly.pdbx_seq_one_letter_code
_entity_poly.pdbx_strand_id
1 'polypeptide(L)'
;MKYEYLLILLFFLLVALFLEWKYRIHLYNSKKERLIITFILFFIGIVWDNFAVWRGHWSFPGNGLLGINVGFIPVEEYLFFLIMPFWAITMYKILTRKIK
;
A
#
# COMPACT_ATOMS: atom_id res chain seq x y z
N MET A 1 4.43 5.39 -19.24
CA MET A 1 5.49 6.38 -18.88
C MET A 1 6.37 5.73 -17.82
N LYS A 2 7.70 5.98 -17.82
CA LYS A 2 8.54 5.58 -16.69
C LYS A 2 7.95 6.18 -15.40
N TYR A 3 7.82 5.40 -14.33
CA TYR A 3 7.34 5.80 -13.00
C TYR A 3 5.82 5.89 -12.78
N GLU A 4 4.97 5.43 -13.70
CA GLU A 4 3.51 5.44 -13.52
C GLU A 4 3.07 4.76 -12.22
N TYR A 5 3.63 3.59 -11.91
CA TYR A 5 3.18 2.84 -10.74
C TYR A 5 3.50 3.59 -9.44
N LEU A 6 4.72 4.12 -9.32
CA LEU A 6 5.12 4.94 -8.20
C LEU A 6 4.22 6.18 -8.04
N LEU A 7 3.92 6.88 -9.14
CA LEU A 7 3.07 8.07 -9.10
C LEU A 7 1.65 7.75 -8.62
N ILE A 8 1.08 6.63 -9.06
CA ILE A 8 -0.23 6.16 -8.60
C ILE A 8 -0.21 5.87 -7.10
N LEU A 9 0.82 5.18 -6.60
CA LEU A 9 0.97 4.90 -5.18
C LEU A 9 1.11 6.17 -4.35
N LEU A 10 1.94 7.12 -4.79
CA LEU A 10 2.09 8.40 -4.11
C LEU A 10 0.78 9.21 -4.12
N PHE A 11 0.04 9.18 -5.23
CA PHE A 11 -1.27 9.81 -5.30
C PHE A 11 -2.23 9.25 -4.24
N PHE A 12 -2.35 7.92 -4.15
CA PHE A 12 -3.18 7.30 -3.11
C PHE A 12 -2.72 7.66 -1.71
N LEU A 13 -1.41 7.60 -1.44
CA LEU A 13 -0.86 7.97 -0.14
C LEU A 13 -1.22 9.41 0.23
N LEU A 14 -0.98 10.36 -0.68
CA LEU A 14 -1.26 11.78 -0.45
C LEU A 14 -2.75 12.03 -0.20
N VAL A 15 -3.62 11.41 -0.99
CA VAL A 15 -5.06 11.56 -0.82
C VAL A 15 -5.52 10.93 0.51
N ALA A 16 -5.02 9.76 0.91
CA ALA A 16 -5.40 9.17 2.20
C ALA A 16 -4.90 10.00 3.39
N LEU A 17 -3.67 10.50 3.34
CA LEU A 17 -3.14 11.40 4.37
C LEU A 17 -3.94 12.70 4.46
N PHE A 18 -4.29 13.29 3.31
CA PHE A 18 -5.13 14.48 3.25
C PHE A 18 -6.50 14.22 3.88
N LEU A 19 -7.12 13.08 3.59
CA LEU A 19 -8.42 12.71 4.14
C LEU A 19 -8.36 12.39 5.65
N GLU A 20 -7.34 11.65 6.11
CA GLU A 20 -7.09 11.38 7.53
C GLU A 20 -6.99 12.69 8.31
N TRP A 21 -6.21 13.65 7.78
CA TRP A 21 -6.03 14.99 8.36
C TRP A 21 -7.30 15.84 8.30
N LYS A 22 -7.94 15.95 7.14
CA LYS A 22 -9.12 16.81 6.89
C LYS A 22 -10.32 16.39 7.75
N TYR A 23 -10.55 15.09 7.90
CA TYR A 23 -11.68 14.55 8.64
C TYR A 23 -11.32 14.11 10.07
N ARG A 24 -10.05 14.27 10.49
CA ARG A 24 -9.52 13.86 11.80
C ARG A 24 -9.92 12.44 12.19
N ILE A 25 -9.75 11.51 11.24
CA ILE A 25 -10.18 10.12 11.42
C ILE A 25 -9.12 9.39 12.24
N HIS A 26 -9.51 8.85 13.40
CA HIS A 26 -8.68 7.89 14.11
C HIS A 26 -8.80 6.55 13.42
N LEU A 27 -7.79 6.15 12.65
CA LEU A 27 -7.78 4.85 11.95
C LEU A 27 -7.49 3.69 12.90
N TYR A 28 -6.57 3.90 13.85
CA TYR A 28 -6.10 2.92 14.84
C TYR A 28 -6.32 3.45 16.25
N ASN A 29 -6.43 2.56 17.24
CA ASN A 29 -6.63 2.97 18.64
C ASN A 29 -5.32 3.48 19.27
N SER A 30 -4.17 3.01 18.78
CA SER A 30 -2.85 3.46 19.24
C SER A 30 -1.81 3.53 18.13
N LYS A 31 -0.74 4.30 18.35
CA LYS A 31 0.43 4.34 17.45
C LYS A 31 1.11 2.96 17.34
N LYS A 32 1.14 2.19 18.43
CA LYS A 32 1.70 0.83 18.45
C LYS A 32 0.90 -0.12 17.56
N GLU A 33 -0.42 -0.07 17.66
CA GLU A 33 -1.32 -0.87 16.83
C GLU A 33 -1.13 -0.55 15.34
N ARG A 34 -1.05 0.74 14.97
CA ARG A 34 -0.76 1.15 13.58
C ARG A 34 0.54 0.51 13.06
N LEU A 35 1.62 0.61 13.83
CA LEU A 35 2.92 0.05 13.43
C LEU A 35 2.87 -1.48 13.32
N ILE A 36 2.29 -2.17 14.30
CA ILE A 36 2.21 -3.63 14.33
C ILE A 36 1.38 -4.16 13.16
N ILE A 37 0.18 -3.61 12.93
CA ILE A 37 -0.70 -4.06 11.85
C ILE A 37 -0.06 -3.77 10.49
N THR A 38 0.48 -2.57 10.29
CA THR A 38 1.17 -2.23 9.04
C THR A 38 2.37 -3.16 8.80
N PHE A 39 3.17 -3.45 9.83
CA PHE A 39 4.31 -4.35 9.71
C PHE A 39 3.89 -5.78 9.36
N ILE A 40 2.84 -6.30 10.01
CA ILE A 40 2.34 -7.66 9.73
C ILE A 40 1.84 -7.75 8.28
N LEU A 41 1.02 -6.81 7.84
CA LEU A 41 0.48 -6.80 6.47
C LEU A 41 1.60 -6.65 5.43
N PHE A 42 2.55 -5.77 5.69
CA PHE A 42 3.74 -5.59 4.86
C PHE A 42 4.54 -6.87 4.72
N PHE A 43 4.85 -7.52 5.85
CA PHE A 43 5.66 -8.73 5.86
C PHE A 43 4.98 -9.89 5.15
N ILE A 44 3.71 -10.14 5.47
CA ILE A 44 2.92 -11.20 4.82
C ILE A 44 2.84 -10.95 3.31
N GLY A 45 2.54 -9.71 2.91
CA GLY A 45 2.40 -9.33 1.51
C GLY A 45 3.68 -9.58 0.71
N ILE A 46 4.82 -9.06 1.19
CA ILE A 46 6.10 -9.20 0.50
C ILE A 46 6.55 -10.65 0.41
N VAL A 47 6.37 -11.44 1.47
CA VAL A 47 6.74 -12.86 1.46
C VAL A 47 5.90 -13.61 0.44
N TRP A 48 4.58 -13.37 0.43
CA TRP A 48 3.67 -13.99 -0.52
C TRP A 48 4.00 -13.61 -1.96
N ASP A 49 4.19 -12.33 -2.26
CA ASP A 49 4.43 -11.86 -3.62
C ASP A 49 5.80 -12.30 -4.15
N ASN A 50 6.84 -12.26 -3.32
CA ASN A 50 8.13 -12.84 -3.70
C ASN A 50 8.03 -14.33 -3.99
N PHE A 51 7.30 -15.08 -3.15
CA PHE A 51 7.09 -16.50 -3.39
C PHE A 51 6.32 -16.75 -4.70
N ALA A 52 5.28 -15.97 -4.96
CA ALA A 52 4.45 -16.12 -6.16
C ALA A 52 5.24 -15.85 -7.44
N VAL A 53 6.03 -14.76 -7.47
CA VAL A 53 6.88 -14.45 -8.63
C VAL A 53 8.01 -15.46 -8.78
N TRP A 54 8.64 -15.88 -7.69
CA TRP A 54 9.67 -16.93 -7.73
C TRP A 54 9.14 -18.25 -8.31
N ARG A 55 7.89 -18.61 -7.99
CA ARG A 55 7.21 -19.79 -8.54
C ARG A 55 6.72 -19.61 -9.97
N GLY A 56 6.84 -18.42 -10.54
CA GLY A 56 6.35 -18.09 -11.88
C GLY A 56 4.83 -18.00 -11.97
N HIS A 57 4.13 -17.78 -10.85
CA HIS A 57 2.67 -17.58 -10.87
C HIS A 57 2.29 -16.27 -11.57
N TRP A 58 3.10 -15.22 -11.41
CA TRP A 58 3.00 -13.99 -12.17
C TRP A 58 4.35 -13.28 -12.28
N SER A 59 4.38 -12.22 -13.07
CA SER A 59 5.53 -11.33 -13.23
C SER A 59 5.06 -9.89 -13.31
N PHE A 60 6.01 -8.95 -13.14
CA PHE A 60 5.77 -7.52 -13.24
C PHE A 60 6.45 -6.96 -14.49
N PRO A 61 5.91 -7.19 -15.70
CA PRO A 61 6.49 -6.65 -16.93
C PRO A 61 6.13 -5.17 -17.12
N GLY A 62 7.01 -4.42 -17.77
CA GLY A 62 6.67 -3.14 -18.38
C GLY A 62 7.54 -1.96 -17.97
N ASN A 63 7.34 -0.87 -18.69
CA ASN A 63 8.12 0.37 -18.56
C ASN A 63 7.58 1.31 -17.47
N GLY A 64 6.49 0.94 -16.78
CA GLY A 64 5.86 1.77 -15.74
C GLY A 64 6.57 1.75 -14.38
N LEU A 65 7.54 0.83 -14.22
CA LEU A 65 8.32 0.62 -13.00
C LEU A 65 9.56 1.50 -12.97
N LEU A 66 10.11 1.70 -11.77
CA LEU A 66 11.45 2.25 -11.52
C LEU A 66 12.56 1.37 -12.08
N GLY A 67 12.30 0.07 -12.25
CA GLY A 67 13.27 -0.93 -12.69
C GLY A 67 14.22 -1.38 -11.57
N ILE A 68 13.92 -1.06 -10.32
CA ILE A 68 14.66 -1.52 -9.14
C ILE A 68 13.88 -2.67 -8.50
N ASN A 69 14.48 -3.84 -8.46
CA ASN A 69 13.91 -5.02 -7.82
C ASN A 69 14.62 -5.32 -6.50
N VAL A 70 13.85 -5.70 -5.49
CA VAL A 70 14.37 -6.26 -4.24
C VAL A 70 13.80 -7.68 -4.15
N GLY A 71 14.67 -8.69 -4.06
CA GLY A 71 14.24 -10.08 -4.26
C GLY A 71 13.72 -10.30 -5.69
N PHE A 72 12.50 -10.83 -5.81
CA PHE A 72 11.86 -11.15 -7.10
C PHE A 72 10.86 -10.10 -7.58
N ILE A 73 10.54 -9.09 -6.75
CA ILE A 73 9.47 -8.11 -7.03
C ILE A 73 10.04 -6.67 -7.08
N PRO A 74 9.37 -5.76 -7.81
CA PRO A 74 9.81 -4.37 -7.88
C PRO A 74 9.59 -3.63 -6.55
N VAL A 75 10.38 -2.59 -6.30
CA VAL A 75 10.31 -1.79 -5.05
C VAL A 75 8.92 -1.19 -4.81
N GLU A 76 8.17 -0.94 -5.88
CA GLU A 76 6.79 -0.44 -5.81
C GLU A 76 5.84 -1.41 -5.10
N GLU A 77 6.05 -2.73 -5.16
CA GLU A 77 5.22 -3.68 -4.41
C GLU A 77 5.41 -3.54 -2.90
N TYR A 78 6.63 -3.23 -2.46
CA TYR A 78 6.90 -2.94 -1.06
C TYR A 78 6.10 -1.70 -0.60
N LEU A 79 6.04 -0.67 -1.46
CA LEU A 79 5.23 0.52 -1.20
C LEU A 79 3.73 0.21 -1.27
N PHE A 80 3.31 -0.64 -2.18
CA PHE A 80 1.92 -1.09 -2.32
C PHE A 80 1.41 -1.69 -1.00
N PHE A 81 2.18 -2.61 -0.39
CA PHE A 81 1.78 -3.23 0.88
C PHE A 81 1.78 -2.28 2.08
N LEU A 82 2.46 -1.13 1.99
CA LEU A 82 2.36 -0.07 3.01
C LEU A 82 1.17 0.86 2.77
N ILE A 83 0.96 1.26 1.51
CA ILE A 83 0.06 2.34 1.12
C ILE A 83 -1.37 1.84 0.96
N MET A 84 -1.56 0.72 0.28
CA MET A 84 -2.90 0.26 -0.11
C MET A 84 -3.76 -0.20 1.07
N PRO A 85 -3.24 -0.90 2.09
CA PRO A 85 -4.02 -1.17 3.29
C PRO A 85 -4.44 0.10 4.04
N PHE A 86 -3.54 1.07 4.14
CA PHE A 86 -3.83 2.36 4.75
C PHE A 86 -4.91 3.14 3.98
N TRP A 87 -4.82 3.14 2.65
CA TRP A 87 -5.84 3.70 1.75
C TRP A 87 -7.20 3.03 1.98
N ALA A 88 -7.25 1.70 1.96
CA ALA A 88 -8.48 0.93 2.11
C ALA A 88 -9.20 1.21 3.44
N ILE A 89 -8.46 1.22 4.56
CA ILE A 89 -9.03 1.52 5.88
C ILE A 89 -9.53 2.97 5.93
N THR A 90 -8.79 3.91 5.34
CA THR A 90 -9.19 5.33 5.28
C THR A 90 -10.52 5.49 4.54
N MET A 91 -10.64 4.89 3.36
CA MET A 91 -11.86 4.94 2.56
C MET A 91 -13.04 4.26 3.28
N TYR A 92 -12.81 3.09 3.89
CA TYR A 92 -13.84 2.39 4.67
C TYR A 92 -14.40 3.27 5.80
N LYS A 93 -13.54 3.95 6.57
CA LYS A 93 -14.00 4.86 7.65
C LYS A 93 -14.74 6.09 7.13
N ILE A 94 -14.34 6.63 5.99
CA ILE A 94 -15.03 7.79 5.39
C ILE A 94 -16.43 7.40 4.92
N LEU A 95 -16.55 6.28 4.22
CA LEU A 95 -17.82 5.82 3.67
C LEU A 95 -18.80 5.48 4.79
N THR A 96 -18.35 4.70 5.79
CA THR A 96 -19.17 4.34 6.94
C THR A 96 -19.57 5.55 7.80
N ARG A 97 -18.75 6.60 7.88
CA ARG A 97 -19.09 7.84 8.59
C ARG A 97 -20.14 8.68 7.86
N LYS A 98 -20.09 8.74 6.53
CA LYS A 98 -21.07 9.50 5.71
C LYS A 98 -22.45 8.82 5.61
N ILE A 99 -22.54 7.54 5.95
CA ILE A 99 -23.79 6.75 5.92
C ILE A 99 -24.53 6.81 7.28
N LYS A 100 -24.15 7.73 8.18
CA LYS A 100 -24.95 8.11 9.36
C LYS A 100 -25.62 9.45 9.13
#